data_AF-A0AB37CNA7-F1
#
_entry.id   AF-A0AB37CNA7-F1
#
_cell.length_a   1.000
_cell.length_b   1.000
_cell.length_c   1.000
_cell.angle_alpha   90.00
_cell.angle_beta   90.00
_cell.angle_gamma   90.00
#
_symmetry.space_group_name_H-M   'P 1'
#
loop_
_entity.id
_entity.type
_entity.pdbx_description
1 polymer ?
#
loop_
_entity_poly.entity_id
_entity_poly.type
_entity_poly.pdbx_seq_one_letter_code
_entity_poly.pdbx_strand_id
1 'polypeptide(L)'
;MLTKINMIRQLGRFQHIIPDNLPENGNLKKINLIYAPNGSGKTSLSIIFQSIATQNVELLYKKRNRLSNLEPEFLLEFDNNKEVSFKKGTLSDIHQVGNSIRIFNSYFISDNVHVFNVEKNGFYIQNMINDDEKDHVNKINEKLKRDFKERIKKQHYVKSLKKQQKSSKKESKKYQKLEGLITKTNSIKLRVQSRIDKN
;
A
#
# COMPACT_ATOMS: atom_id res chain seq x y z
N MET A 1 -21.49 14.76 18.37
CA MET A 1 -21.61 14.81 16.91
C MET A 1 -20.36 15.46 16.34
N LEU A 2 -19.94 15.12 15.12
CA LEU A 2 -18.83 15.81 14.46
C LEU A 2 -19.30 17.19 14.01
N THR A 3 -18.63 18.24 14.47
CA THR A 3 -18.98 19.63 14.18
C THR A 3 -18.06 20.24 13.13
N LYS A 4 -16.78 19.83 13.11
CA LYS A 4 -15.81 20.43 12.20
C LYS A 4 -14.66 19.51 11.82
N ILE A 5 -14.20 19.65 10.58
CA ILE A 5 -12.95 19.05 10.08
C ILE A 5 -11.87 20.13 10.08
N ASN A 6 -10.97 20.11 11.06
CA ASN A 6 -9.91 21.10 11.20
C ASN A 6 -8.66 20.74 10.40
N MET A 7 -8.34 19.45 10.24
CA MET A 7 -7.24 19.01 9.39
C MET A 7 -7.34 17.52 9.03
N ILE A 8 -7.01 17.17 7.79
CA ILE A 8 -6.67 15.80 7.39
C ILE A 8 -5.47 15.84 6.45
N ARG A 9 -4.40 15.11 6.78
CA ARG A 9 -3.14 15.15 6.02
C ARG A 9 -2.56 13.76 5.84
N GLN A 10 -2.05 13.49 4.64
CA GLN A 10 -1.43 12.23 4.22
C GLN A 10 -2.23 10.94 4.52
N LEU A 11 -3.55 11.03 4.53
CA LEU A 11 -4.45 9.90 4.77
C LEU A 11 -5.22 9.55 3.50
N GLY A 12 -4.89 8.40 2.92
CA GLY A 12 -5.47 7.91 1.67
C GLY A 12 -5.21 8.86 0.50
N ARG A 13 -6.26 9.57 0.07
CA ARG A 13 -6.20 10.58 -1.00
C ARG A 13 -6.11 12.00 -0.47
N PHE A 14 -6.30 12.21 0.83
CA PHE A 14 -6.22 13.51 1.46
C PHE A 14 -4.75 13.87 1.66
N GLN A 15 -4.19 14.62 0.71
CA GLN A 15 -2.83 15.13 0.83
C GLN A 15 -2.77 16.20 1.92
N HIS A 16 -3.65 17.20 1.81
CA HIS A 16 -3.76 18.30 2.76
C HIS A 16 -5.17 18.92 2.68
N ILE A 17 -5.98 18.64 3.69
CA ILE A 17 -7.33 19.18 3.86
C ILE A 17 -7.32 20.07 5.09
N ILE A 18 -7.84 21.29 4.92
CA ILE A 18 -7.96 22.34 5.93
C ILE A 18 -9.29 23.08 5.71
N PRO A 19 -9.83 23.78 6.72
CA PRO A 19 -11.05 24.59 6.59
C PRO A 19 -11.14 25.39 5.28
N ASP A 20 -10.07 26.09 4.91
CA ASP A 20 -10.04 26.97 3.73
C ASP A 20 -10.29 26.26 2.40
N ASN A 21 -10.05 24.94 2.33
CA ASN A 21 -10.29 24.14 1.13
C ASN A 21 -11.51 23.22 1.24
N LEU A 22 -12.37 23.46 2.23
CA LEU A 22 -13.62 22.77 2.43
C LEU A 22 -14.81 23.75 2.35
N PRO A 23 -15.99 23.27 1.92
CA PRO A 23 -17.22 24.04 2.06
C PRO A 23 -17.45 24.45 3.52
N GLU A 24 -18.05 25.63 3.72
CA GLU A 24 -18.43 26.16 5.05
C GLU A 24 -17.25 26.19 6.05
N ASN A 25 -16.02 26.37 5.56
CA ASN A 25 -14.80 26.35 6.37
C ASN A 25 -14.66 25.06 7.20
N GLY A 26 -15.07 23.92 6.63
CA GLY A 26 -15.02 22.61 7.28
C GLY A 26 -16.08 22.38 8.35
N ASN A 27 -17.00 23.32 8.57
CA ASN A 27 -18.11 23.15 9.50
C ASN A 27 -19.16 22.20 8.93
N LEU A 28 -19.71 21.36 9.80
CA LEU A 28 -20.66 20.32 9.46
C LEU A 28 -22.00 20.58 10.16
N LYS A 29 -23.09 20.29 9.46
CA LYS A 29 -24.45 20.38 10.01
C LYS A 29 -24.80 19.09 10.75
N LYS A 30 -26.01 19.01 11.31
CA LYS A 30 -26.50 17.81 11.99
C LYS A 30 -26.54 16.57 11.09
N ILE A 31 -26.84 16.78 9.81
CA ILE A 31 -26.89 15.76 8.77
C ILE A 31 -26.05 16.27 7.61
N ASN A 32 -25.11 15.45 7.13
CA ASN A 32 -24.23 15.79 6.02
C ASN A 32 -24.23 14.65 5.00
N LEU A 33 -24.37 14.99 3.73
CA LEU A 33 -24.23 14.05 2.62
C LEU A 33 -22.88 14.29 1.95
N ILE A 34 -21.96 13.33 2.06
CA ILE A 34 -20.66 13.38 1.38
C ILE A 34 -20.71 12.42 0.19
N TYR A 35 -20.78 12.99 -1.01
CA TYR A 35 -20.82 12.24 -2.27
C TYR A 35 -19.63 12.59 -3.16
N ALA A 36 -19.05 11.57 -3.80
CA ALA A 36 -17.93 11.72 -4.73
C ALA A 36 -17.80 10.47 -5.61
N PRO A 37 -17.05 10.52 -6.73
CA PRO A 37 -16.72 9.34 -7.53
C PRO A 37 -15.92 8.26 -6.78
N ASN A 38 -15.76 7.11 -7.44
CA ASN A 38 -14.91 6.03 -6.92
C ASN A 38 -13.45 6.47 -6.87
N GLY A 39 -12.74 6.04 -5.82
CA GLY A 39 -11.33 6.39 -5.63
C GLY A 39 -11.07 7.81 -5.07
N SER A 40 -12.11 8.62 -4.83
CA SER A 40 -11.96 10.00 -4.31
C SER A 40 -11.61 10.11 -2.82
N GLY A 41 -11.62 9.01 -2.05
CA GLY A 41 -11.23 9.00 -0.63
C GLY A 41 -12.36 8.83 0.38
N LYS A 42 -13.62 8.61 -0.06
CA LYS A 42 -14.76 8.31 0.83
C LYS A 42 -14.46 7.20 1.84
N THR A 43 -13.89 6.10 1.37
CA THR A 43 -13.47 4.98 2.22
C THR A 43 -12.37 5.39 3.22
N SER A 44 -11.43 6.25 2.81
CA SER A 44 -10.38 6.75 3.71
C SER A 44 -10.97 7.56 4.85
N LEU A 45 -11.98 8.40 4.56
CA LEU A 45 -12.70 9.16 5.58
C LEU A 45 -13.43 8.21 6.56
N SER A 46 -14.10 7.17 6.05
CA SER A 46 -14.74 6.17 6.91
C SER A 46 -13.75 5.43 7.82
N ILE A 47 -12.50 5.24 7.36
CA ILE A 47 -11.44 4.56 8.14
C ILE A 47 -10.90 5.45 9.25
N ILE A 48 -10.86 6.77 9.06
CA ILE A 48 -10.53 7.72 10.13
C ILE A 48 -11.53 7.53 11.28
N PHE A 49 -12.84 7.58 10.98
CA PHE A 49 -13.87 7.33 12.00
C PHE A 49 -13.79 5.93 12.61
N GLN A 50 -13.50 4.91 11.81
CA GLN A 50 -13.28 3.54 12.30
C GLN A 50 -12.13 3.47 13.31
N SER A 51 -10.99 4.12 13.03
CA SER A 51 -9.84 4.13 13.95
C SER A 51 -10.16 4.81 15.27
N ILE A 52 -11.00 5.85 15.26
CA ILE A 52 -11.46 6.54 16.48
C ILE A 52 -12.37 5.61 17.27
N ALA A 53 -13.37 5.01 16.60
CA ALA A 53 -14.35 4.14 17.26
C ALA A 53 -13.74 2.85 17.86
N THR A 54 -12.67 2.33 17.25
CA THR A 54 -12.01 1.08 17.67
C THR A 54 -10.69 1.27 18.39
N GLN A 55 -10.22 2.52 18.54
CA GLN A 55 -8.89 2.87 19.04
C GLN A 55 -7.74 2.16 18.27
N ASN A 56 -7.98 1.75 17.02
CA ASN A 56 -7.02 1.00 16.21
C ASN A 56 -6.28 1.91 15.21
N VAL A 57 -5.09 2.35 15.62
CA VAL A 57 -4.21 3.22 14.82
C VAL A 57 -3.61 2.53 13.59
N GLU A 58 -3.51 1.20 13.57
CA GLU A 58 -2.93 0.48 12.41
C GLU A 58 -3.74 0.69 11.14
N LEU A 59 -5.06 0.91 11.28
CA LEU A 59 -5.95 1.18 10.16
C LEU A 59 -5.53 2.46 9.41
N LEU A 60 -5.05 3.48 10.14
CA LEU A 60 -4.57 4.73 9.58
C LEU A 60 -3.27 4.52 8.79
N TYR A 61 -2.35 3.72 9.34
CA TYR A 61 -1.09 3.38 8.65
C TYR A 61 -1.30 2.54 7.39
N LYS A 62 -2.24 1.59 7.41
CA LYS A 62 -2.63 0.82 6.22
C LYS A 62 -3.17 1.71 5.10
N LYS A 63 -3.71 2.88 5.45
CA LYS A 63 -4.22 3.89 4.52
C LYS A 63 -3.34 5.12 4.37
N ARG A 64 -2.10 5.12 4.87
CA ARG A 64 -1.19 6.24 4.65
C ARG A 64 -0.98 6.52 3.16
N ASN A 65 -0.79 7.79 2.81
CA ASN A 65 -0.39 8.15 1.47
C ASN A 65 0.99 7.57 1.16
N ARG A 66 1.07 6.66 0.18
CA ARG A 66 2.33 6.00 -0.20
C ARG A 66 3.27 6.89 -1.04
N LEU A 67 2.77 8.00 -1.55
CA LEU A 67 3.53 8.93 -2.38
C LEU A 67 4.21 10.04 -1.57
N SER A 68 3.96 10.10 -0.27
CA SER A 68 4.47 11.13 0.63
C SER A 68 5.36 10.51 1.71
N ASN A 69 6.42 11.23 2.06
CA ASN A 69 7.29 10.89 3.20
C ASN A 69 6.80 11.53 4.51
N LEU A 70 5.70 12.27 4.48
CA LEU A 70 5.12 12.90 5.66
C LEU A 70 4.19 11.92 6.39
N GLU A 71 4.18 12.00 7.72
CA GLU A 71 3.32 11.16 8.56
C GLU A 71 1.83 11.54 8.40
N PRO A 72 0.92 10.56 8.47
CA PRO A 72 -0.52 10.80 8.50
C PRO A 72 -0.92 11.55 9.77
N GLU A 73 -1.79 12.56 9.60
CA GLU A 73 -2.28 13.37 10.71
C GLU A 73 -3.73 13.80 10.47
N PHE A 74 -4.51 13.93 11.54
CA PHE A 74 -5.81 14.59 11.47
C PHE A 74 -6.15 15.32 12.78
N LEU A 75 -7.05 16.30 12.66
CA LEU A 75 -7.67 17.01 13.76
C LEU A 75 -9.15 17.20 13.44
N LEU A 76 -10.01 16.66 14.29
CA LEU A 76 -11.45 16.71 14.17
C LEU A 76 -12.06 17.28 15.45
N GLU A 77 -13.15 18.01 15.28
CA GLU A 77 -13.87 18.62 16.40
C GLU A 77 -15.29 18.06 16.46
N PHE A 78 -15.69 17.73 17.68
CA PHE A 78 -17.02 17.23 18.01
C PHE A 78 -17.71 18.17 19.00
N ASP A 79 -19.01 17.96 19.23
CA ASP A 79 -19.83 18.75 20.15
C ASP A 79 -19.13 19.03 21.48
N ASN A 80 -19.37 20.23 22.02
CA ASN A 80 -18.76 20.76 23.24
C ASN A 80 -17.23 20.94 23.13
N ASN A 81 -16.74 21.31 21.94
CA ASN A 81 -15.33 21.52 21.64
C ASN A 81 -14.46 20.29 21.97
N LYS A 82 -15.03 19.10 21.80
CA LYS A 82 -14.32 17.83 22.04
C LYS A 82 -13.43 17.56 20.84
N GLU A 83 -12.14 17.75 21.01
CA GLU A 83 -11.17 17.50 19.94
C GLU A 83 -10.68 16.06 19.96
N VAL A 84 -10.55 15.48 18.75
CA VAL A 84 -9.89 14.21 18.53
C VAL A 84 -8.80 14.41 17.50
N SER A 85 -7.59 14.00 17.84
CA SER A 85 -6.43 14.20 16.97
C SER A 85 -5.61 12.93 16.81
N PHE A 86 -4.96 12.81 15.66
CA PHE A 86 -3.95 11.80 15.43
C PHE A 86 -2.69 12.47 14.93
N LYS A 87 -1.59 12.27 15.65
CA LYS A 87 -0.29 12.87 15.31
C LYS A 87 0.84 11.99 15.82
N LYS A 88 1.88 11.82 14.98
CA LYS A 88 3.07 11.02 15.32
C LYS A 88 2.75 9.61 15.85
N GLY A 89 1.71 8.98 15.29
CA GLY A 89 1.31 7.61 15.64
C GLY A 89 0.42 7.47 16.88
N THR A 90 0.15 8.56 17.59
CA THR A 90 -0.73 8.56 18.76
C THR A 90 -2.10 9.10 18.38
N LEU A 91 -3.15 8.35 18.71
CA LEU A 91 -4.53 8.80 18.66
C LEU A 91 -4.92 9.36 20.04
N SER A 92 -5.28 10.64 20.07
CA SER A 92 -5.74 11.33 21.26
C SER A 92 -7.24 11.53 21.17
N ASP A 93 -8.00 10.68 21.89
CA ASP A 93 -9.45 10.79 22.09
C ASP A 93 -9.76 10.89 23.59
N ILE A 94 -9.39 12.02 24.20
CA ILE A 94 -9.50 12.25 25.65
C ILE A 94 -10.97 12.15 26.11
N HIS A 95 -11.90 12.56 25.26
CA HIS A 95 -13.32 12.61 25.59
C HIS A 95 -14.09 11.33 25.22
N GLN A 96 -13.38 10.27 24.83
CA GLN A 96 -13.92 8.96 24.44
C GLN A 96 -15.06 9.07 23.42
N VAL A 97 -14.92 10.00 22.47
CA VAL A 97 -15.93 10.25 21.45
C VAL A 97 -16.13 9.02 20.57
N GLY A 98 -15.09 8.17 20.43
CA GLY A 98 -15.16 6.88 19.74
C GLY A 98 -16.35 6.01 20.16
N ASN A 99 -16.75 6.03 21.45
CA ASN A 99 -17.89 5.24 21.94
C ASN A 99 -19.22 5.64 21.30
N SER A 100 -19.34 6.89 20.84
CA SER A 100 -20.53 7.44 20.20
C SER A 100 -20.51 7.32 18.67
N ILE A 101 -19.43 6.80 18.09
CA ILE A 101 -19.30 6.64 16.65
C ILE A 101 -19.74 5.22 16.27
N ARG A 102 -20.58 5.12 15.23
CA ARG A 102 -20.96 3.87 14.59
C ARG A 102 -20.68 3.98 13.10
N ILE A 103 -20.00 2.99 12.55
CA ILE A 103 -19.59 2.99 11.14
C ILE A 103 -20.19 1.75 10.48
N PHE A 104 -20.89 1.96 9.37
CA PHE A 104 -21.51 0.91 8.56
C PHE A 104 -20.76 0.78 7.22
N ASN A 105 -19.50 0.38 7.27
CA ASN A 105 -18.66 0.17 6.09
C ASN A 105 -18.46 -1.33 5.81
N SER A 106 -17.55 -1.68 4.91
CA SER A 106 -17.24 -3.08 4.56
C SER A 106 -16.78 -3.93 5.74
N TYR A 107 -16.12 -3.35 6.76
CA TYR A 107 -15.72 -4.08 7.97
C TYR A 107 -16.96 -4.50 8.76
N PHE A 108 -17.89 -3.57 8.98
CA PHE A 108 -19.16 -3.87 9.64
C PHE A 108 -19.91 -5.02 8.95
N ILE A 109 -19.99 -4.99 7.61
CA ILE A 109 -20.65 -6.05 6.84
C ILE A 109 -19.89 -7.38 7.02
N SER A 110 -18.56 -7.37 6.91
CA SER A 110 -17.75 -8.60 7.01
C SER A 110 -17.84 -9.24 8.40
N ASP A 111 -17.95 -8.44 9.45
CA ASP A 111 -17.96 -8.90 10.83
C ASP A 111 -19.35 -9.36 11.30
N ASN A 112 -20.43 -8.77 10.75
CA ASN A 112 -21.80 -9.02 11.21
C ASN A 112 -22.66 -9.81 10.23
N VAL A 113 -22.27 -9.86 8.96
CA VAL A 113 -22.94 -10.68 7.95
C VAL A 113 -22.09 -11.92 7.76
N HIS A 114 -22.57 -13.05 8.26
CA HIS A 114 -22.04 -14.36 7.90
C HIS A 114 -22.31 -14.60 6.41
N VAL A 115 -21.41 -14.09 5.56
CA VAL A 115 -21.38 -14.49 4.16
C VAL A 115 -20.90 -15.93 4.15
N PHE A 116 -21.74 -16.85 3.69
CA PHE A 116 -21.35 -18.23 3.45
C PHE A 116 -20.16 -18.22 2.50
N ASN A 117 -18.97 -18.38 3.05
CA ASN A 117 -17.76 -18.43 2.28
C ASN A 117 -17.65 -19.86 1.80
N VAL A 118 -18.25 -20.09 0.63
CA VAL A 118 -18.43 -21.39 -0.05
C VAL A 118 -17.15 -22.23 0.11
N GLU A 119 -15.98 -21.65 -0.17
CA GLU A 119 -14.67 -22.32 -0.10
C GLU A 119 -14.16 -22.72 1.30
N LYS A 120 -14.53 -22.01 2.38
CA LYS A 120 -14.01 -22.30 3.75
C LYS A 120 -14.77 -23.42 4.47
N ASN A 121 -16.01 -23.67 4.07
CA ASN A 121 -16.88 -24.65 4.72
C ASN A 121 -16.97 -25.98 3.95
N GLY A 122 -16.02 -26.27 3.07
CA GLY A 122 -15.98 -27.51 2.28
C GLY A 122 -16.94 -27.53 1.08
N PHE A 123 -17.66 -26.44 0.82
CA PHE A 123 -18.45 -26.27 -0.40
C PHE A 123 -17.56 -25.63 -1.47
N TYR A 124 -16.77 -26.40 -2.21
CA TYR A 124 -16.08 -25.82 -3.36
C TYR A 124 -17.12 -25.43 -4.41
N ILE A 125 -16.97 -24.29 -5.08
CA ILE A 125 -17.83 -23.92 -6.24
C ILE A 125 -17.80 -25.06 -7.30
N GLN A 126 -16.68 -25.79 -7.36
CA GLN A 126 -16.51 -27.02 -8.15
C GLN A 126 -17.48 -28.16 -7.81
N ASN A 127 -18.10 -28.15 -6.63
CA ASN A 127 -19.13 -29.11 -6.22
C ASN A 127 -20.53 -28.68 -6.64
N MET A 128 -20.70 -27.43 -7.11
CA MET A 128 -21.96 -26.91 -7.67
C MET A 128 -21.91 -26.83 -9.21
N ILE A 129 -20.80 -27.27 -9.81
CA ILE A 129 -20.57 -27.34 -11.24
C ILE A 129 -20.92 -28.77 -11.69
N ASN A 130 -21.63 -28.91 -12.83
CA ASN A 130 -21.91 -30.22 -13.42
C ASN A 130 -20.59 -30.97 -13.75
N ASP A 131 -20.59 -32.30 -13.68
CA ASP A 131 -19.37 -33.12 -13.83
C ASP A 131 -18.54 -32.77 -15.07
N ASP A 132 -19.17 -32.37 -16.17
CA ASP A 132 -18.52 -31.94 -17.41
C ASP A 132 -17.65 -30.69 -17.23
N GLU A 133 -18.13 -29.65 -16.52
CA GLU A 133 -17.34 -28.43 -16.34
C GLU A 133 -16.24 -28.60 -15.28
N LYS A 134 -16.42 -29.54 -14.34
CA LYS A 134 -15.38 -29.92 -13.37
C LYS A 134 -14.16 -30.52 -14.07
N ASP A 135 -14.37 -31.36 -15.07
CA ASP A 135 -13.31 -31.92 -15.92
C ASP A 135 -12.60 -30.85 -16.76
N HIS A 136 -13.35 -29.86 -17.26
CA HIS A 136 -12.75 -28.72 -17.95
C HIS A 136 -11.84 -27.88 -17.02
N VAL A 137 -12.29 -27.59 -15.81
CA VAL A 137 -11.49 -26.86 -14.80
C VAL A 137 -10.23 -27.66 -14.43
N ASN A 138 -10.35 -28.97 -14.26
CA ASN A 138 -9.21 -29.85 -13.98
C ASN A 138 -8.17 -29.83 -15.12
N LYS A 139 -8.62 -29.91 -16.38
CA LYS A 139 -7.74 -29.79 -17.56
C LYS A 139 -7.03 -28.45 -17.63
N ILE A 140 -7.72 -27.34 -17.29
CA ILE A 140 -7.12 -26.00 -17.25
C ILE A 140 -6.04 -25.93 -16.16
N ASN A 141 -6.32 -26.44 -14.97
CA ASN A 141 -5.37 -26.45 -13.86
C ASN A 141 -4.12 -27.30 -14.16
N GLU A 142 -4.31 -28.47 -14.80
CA GLU A 142 -3.23 -29.31 -15.32
C GLU A 142 -2.34 -28.57 -16.33
N LYS A 143 -2.96 -27.83 -17.25
CA LYS A 143 -2.24 -27.01 -18.24
C LYS A 143 -1.47 -25.89 -17.57
N LEU A 144 -2.07 -25.17 -16.63
CA LEU A 144 -1.41 -24.11 -15.87
C LEU A 144 -0.20 -24.61 -15.10
N LYS A 145 -0.28 -25.79 -14.47
CA LYS A 145 0.86 -26.43 -13.79
C LYS A 145 2.01 -26.73 -14.76
N ARG A 146 1.69 -27.24 -15.96
CA ARG A 146 2.69 -27.51 -17.02
C ARG A 146 3.36 -26.22 -17.48
N ASP A 147 2.58 -25.17 -17.75
CA ASP A 147 3.08 -23.87 -18.19
C ASP A 147 3.99 -23.22 -17.13
N PHE A 148 3.65 -23.36 -15.85
CA PHE A 148 4.49 -22.88 -14.76
C PHE A 148 5.83 -23.61 -14.70
N LYS A 149 5.83 -24.93 -14.86
CA LYS A 149 7.04 -25.76 -14.89
C LYS A 149 7.93 -25.43 -16.08
N GLU A 150 7.34 -25.22 -17.26
CA GLU A 150 8.03 -24.74 -18.45
C GLU A 150 8.68 -23.38 -18.24
N ARG A 151 7.94 -22.43 -17.64
CA ARG A 151 8.42 -21.07 -17.37
C ARG A 151 9.65 -21.09 -16.46
N ILE A 152 9.63 -21.90 -15.40
CA ILE A 152 10.76 -22.06 -14.49
C ILE A 152 11.98 -22.60 -15.25
N LYS A 153 11.82 -23.66 -16.07
CA LYS A 153 12.91 -24.21 -16.90
C LYS A 153 13.51 -23.17 -17.83
N LYS A 154 12.67 -22.43 -18.57
CA LYS A 154 13.11 -21.36 -19.48
C LYS A 154 13.84 -20.25 -18.72
N GLN A 155 13.39 -19.90 -17.51
CA GLN A 155 14.05 -18.90 -16.69
C GLN A 155 15.45 -19.34 -16.22
N HIS A 156 15.61 -20.62 -15.83
CA HIS A 156 16.93 -21.18 -15.51
C HIS A 156 17.86 -21.19 -16.73
N TYR A 157 17.35 -21.56 -17.90
CA TYR A 157 18.10 -21.56 -19.15
C TYR A 157 18.55 -20.14 -19.56
N VAL A 158 17.69 -19.14 -19.43
CA VAL A 158 18.06 -17.73 -19.68
C VAL A 158 19.14 -17.27 -18.70
N LYS A 159 19.09 -17.69 -17.43
CA LYS A 159 20.15 -17.37 -16.45
C LYS A 159 21.49 -18.01 -16.83
N SER A 160 21.50 -19.25 -17.31
CA SER A 160 22.74 -19.90 -17.73
C SER A 160 23.35 -19.23 -18.97
N LEU A 161 22.53 -18.85 -19.96
CA LEU A 161 22.98 -18.11 -21.13
C LEU A 161 23.59 -16.76 -20.77
N LYS A 162 22.96 -16.00 -19.86
CA LYS A 162 23.51 -14.72 -19.38
C LYS A 162 24.85 -14.90 -18.66
N LYS A 163 25.04 -16.01 -17.93
CA LYS A 163 26.31 -16.34 -17.27
C LYS A 163 27.41 -16.63 -18.28
N GLN A 164 27.12 -17.45 -19.30
CA GLN A 164 28.03 -17.75 -20.40
C GLN A 164 28.41 -16.51 -21.22
N GLN A 165 27.46 -15.61 -21.49
CA GLN A 165 27.74 -14.35 -22.18
C GLN A 165 28.66 -13.42 -21.35
N LYS A 166 28.55 -13.45 -20.02
CA LYS A 166 29.40 -12.66 -19.13
C LYS A 166 30.83 -13.22 -19.06
N SER A 167 31.00 -14.55 -19.08
CA SER A 167 32.34 -15.17 -19.14
C SER A 167 33.01 -14.91 -20.49
N SER A 168 32.29 -15.08 -21.61
CA SER A 168 32.85 -14.80 -22.94
C SER A 168 33.21 -13.33 -23.16
N LYS A 169 32.45 -12.38 -22.57
CA LYS A 169 32.83 -10.96 -22.54
C LYS A 169 34.11 -10.72 -21.74
N LYS A 170 34.30 -11.38 -20.59
CA LYS A 170 35.54 -11.26 -19.79
C LYS A 170 36.78 -11.86 -20.49
N GLU A 171 36.59 -12.91 -21.28
CA GLU A 171 37.66 -13.56 -22.06
C GLU A 171 38.01 -12.80 -23.35
N SER A 172 37.18 -11.84 -23.76
CA SER A 172 37.46 -11.00 -24.93
C SER A 172 38.69 -10.12 -24.71
N LYS A 173 39.68 -10.22 -25.61
CA LYS A 173 40.88 -9.36 -25.64
C LYS A 173 40.54 -7.86 -25.62
N LYS A 174 39.44 -7.46 -26.25
CA LYS A 174 38.97 -6.06 -26.29
C LYS A 174 38.47 -5.60 -24.91
N TYR A 175 37.78 -6.47 -24.17
CA TYR A 175 37.29 -6.19 -22.82
C TYR A 175 38.44 -6.15 -21.80
N GLN A 176 39.38 -7.10 -21.87
CA GLN A 176 40.58 -7.10 -21.03
C GLN A 176 41.42 -5.83 -21.21
N LYS A 177 41.58 -5.36 -22.46
CA LYS A 177 42.26 -4.09 -22.76
C LYS A 177 41.54 -2.88 -22.15
N LEU A 178 40.21 -2.87 -22.17
CA LEU A 178 39.40 -1.78 -21.62
C LEU A 178 39.41 -1.76 -20.09
N GLU A 179 39.31 -2.92 -19.44
CA GLU A 179 39.51 -3.11 -17.99
C GLU A 179 40.91 -2.66 -17.54
N GLY A 180 41.95 -3.00 -18.32
CA GLY A 180 43.32 -2.54 -18.08
C GLY A 180 43.46 -1.01 -18.14
N LEU A 181 42.70 -0.33 -19.02
CA LEU A 181 42.69 1.13 -19.09
C LEU A 181 41.94 1.76 -17.89
N ILE A 182 40.80 1.19 -17.49
CA ILE A 182 40.02 1.68 -16.35
C ILE A 182 40.81 1.55 -15.05
N THR A 183 41.44 0.39 -14.82
CA THR A 183 42.29 0.16 -13.65
C THR A 183 43.48 1.11 -13.61
N LYS A 184 44.13 1.35 -14.76
CA LYS A 184 45.21 2.34 -14.88
C LYS A 184 44.73 3.75 -14.52
N THR A 185 43.59 4.20 -15.06
CA THR A 185 43.04 5.53 -14.75
C THR A 185 42.68 5.68 -13.27
N ASN A 186 42.10 4.66 -12.64
CA ASN A 186 41.81 4.66 -11.21
C ASN A 186 43.08 4.72 -10.35
N SER A 187 44.13 4.00 -10.75
CA SER A 187 45.43 4.06 -10.06
C SER A 187 46.08 5.45 -10.14
N ILE A 188 45.92 6.14 -11.27
CA ILE A 188 46.41 7.52 -11.45
C ILE A 188 45.60 8.46 -10.57
N LYS A 189 44.28 8.33 -10.56
CA LYS A 189 43.39 9.14 -9.72
C LYS A 189 43.73 9.01 -8.23
N LEU A 190 43.96 7.78 -7.75
CA LEU A 190 44.39 7.50 -6.38
C LEU A 190 45.77 8.09 -6.06
N ARG A 191 46.74 8.02 -6.99
CA ARG A 191 48.05 8.65 -6.82
C ARG A 191 47.96 10.17 -6.74
N VAL A 192 47.15 10.80 -7.60
CA VAL A 192 46.94 12.25 -7.58
C VAL A 192 46.28 12.66 -6.27
N GLN A 193 45.25 11.94 -5.83
CA GLN A 193 44.59 12.19 -4.54
C GLN A 193 45.59 12.08 -3.38
N SER A 194 46.41 11.03 -3.34
CA SER A 194 47.42 10.86 -2.28
C SER A 194 48.53 11.92 -2.25
N ARG A 195 48.73 12.66 -3.34
CA ARG A 195 49.68 13.80 -3.41
C ARG A 195 49.03 15.09 -2.95
N ILE A 196 47.74 15.27 -3.24
CA ILE A 196 46.95 16.40 -2.76
C ILE A 196 46.79 16.30 -1.24
N ASP A 197 46.54 15.11 -0.71
CA ASP A 197 46.33 14.87 0.72
C ASP A 197 47.62 14.97 1.58
N LYS A 198 48.80 15.18 0.96
CA LYS A 198 50.11 15.29 1.63
C LYS A 198 50.68 16.72 1.68
N ASN A 199 50.03 17.68 1.03
CA ASN A 199 50.31 19.11 1.11
C ASN A 199 49.24 19.80 1.96
#